data_AF-A0A939FFU4-F1
#
_entry.id   AF-A0A939FFU4-F1
#
_cell.length_a   1.000
_cell.length_b   1.000
_cell.length_c   1.000
_cell.angle_alpha   90.00
_cell.angle_beta   90.00
_cell.angle_gamma   90.00
#
_symmetry.space_group_name_H-M   'P 1'
#
loop_
_entity.id
_entity.type
_entity.pdbx_description
1 polymer ?
#
loop_
_entity_poly.entity_id
_entity_poly.type
_entity_poly.pdbx_seq_one_letter_code
_entity_poly.pdbx_strand_id
1 'polypeptide(L)'
;MLAAFAYEELIEPVPFTTPNAGDRHAMRLDDDSVLTFRARRGSYGHWHIAPDSIEVQGQPFGDPLQFLVRARRVLALDGATLGHLVRELTTTLAADARLDHTALSVADLVELGYAQLEGHQTGHPWLVLNKGRVGFSATDAARWTPEARRPSRLPWIAVSTALASYRGVSGLATPDRLYHRELDAPTRASFAA
;
A
#
# COMPACT_ATOMS: atom_id res chain seq x y z
N MET A 1 -6.25 2.78 8.92
CA MET A 1 -7.55 2.25 8.47
C MET A 1 -8.72 3.07 9.01
N LEU A 2 -9.01 3.02 10.33
CA LEU A 2 -10.15 3.73 10.93
C LEU A 2 -10.26 5.20 10.51
N ALA A 3 -9.14 5.94 10.52
CA ALA A 3 -9.11 7.34 10.12
C ALA A 3 -9.54 7.58 8.67
N ALA A 4 -9.09 6.74 7.73
CA ALA A 4 -9.43 6.85 6.31
C ALA A 4 -10.89 6.46 6.08
N PHE A 5 -11.38 5.39 6.72
CA PHE A 5 -12.77 4.95 6.60
C PHE A 5 -13.75 5.96 7.20
N ALA A 6 -13.38 6.59 8.32
CA ALA A 6 -14.20 7.63 8.94
C ALA A 6 -14.14 8.98 8.19
N TYR A 7 -13.12 9.19 7.36
CA TYR A 7 -13.04 10.34 6.46
C TYR A 7 -13.95 10.14 5.24
N GLU A 8 -14.00 8.92 4.71
CA GLU A 8 -14.82 8.50 3.57
C GLU A 8 -16.26 8.13 3.95
N GLU A 9 -16.65 8.35 5.20
CA GLU A 9 -17.99 8.02 5.73
C GLU A 9 -18.37 6.53 5.59
N LEU A 10 -17.38 5.64 5.43
CA LEU A 10 -17.58 4.18 5.48
C LEU A 10 -17.87 3.69 6.90
N ILE A 11 -17.41 4.43 7.89
CA ILE A 11 -17.76 4.26 9.30
C ILE A 11 -18.09 5.63 9.89
N GLU A 12 -18.99 5.66 10.86
CA GLU A 12 -19.41 6.89 11.52
C GLU A 12 -19.20 6.80 13.03
N PRO A 13 -17.97 7.07 13.53
CA PRO A 13 -17.70 7.08 14.96
C PRO A 13 -18.42 8.24 15.65
N VAL A 14 -19.14 7.96 16.73
CA VAL A 14 -19.84 8.96 17.54
C VAL A 14 -19.02 9.33 18.79
N PRO A 15 -19.16 10.54 19.35
CA PRO A 15 -18.56 10.88 20.64
C PRO A 15 -18.98 9.89 21.73
N PHE A 16 -18.04 9.47 22.58
CA PHE A 16 -18.33 8.53 23.66
C PHE A 16 -19.15 9.21 24.76
N THR A 17 -20.25 8.59 25.19
CA THR A 17 -21.20 9.20 26.13
C THR A 17 -20.81 8.92 27.58
N THR A 18 -19.71 9.52 28.05
CA THR A 18 -19.41 9.60 29.49
C THR A 18 -18.96 11.02 29.86
N PRO A 19 -19.20 11.48 31.10
CA PRO A 19 -18.89 12.86 31.52
C PRO A 19 -17.41 13.27 31.35
N ASN A 20 -16.50 12.29 31.27
CA ASN A 20 -15.05 12.50 31.05
C ASN A 20 -14.56 11.93 29.71
N ALA A 21 -15.45 11.76 28.73
CA ALA A 21 -15.09 11.14 27.46
C ALA A 21 -14.05 11.94 26.65
N GLY A 22 -14.00 13.27 26.79
CA GLY A 22 -13.00 14.11 26.12
C GLY A 22 -13.00 13.91 24.60
N ASP A 23 -11.85 13.50 24.06
CA ASP A 23 -11.61 13.21 22.65
C ASP A 23 -11.90 11.75 22.25
N ARG A 24 -12.63 11.00 23.10
CA ARG A 24 -12.98 9.60 22.87
C ARG A 24 -14.20 9.47 21.97
N HIS A 25 -14.07 8.61 20.97
CA HIS A 25 -15.10 8.21 20.03
C HIS A 25 -15.38 6.71 20.15
N ALA A 26 -16.55 6.30 19.67
CA ALA A 26 -16.98 4.92 19.66
C ALA A 26 -17.78 4.56 18.41
N MET A 27 -17.74 3.29 18.02
CA MET A 27 -18.62 2.70 17.02
C MET A 27 -19.01 1.29 17.44
N ARG A 28 -20.22 0.87 17.06
CA ARG A 28 -20.68 -0.50 17.26
C ARG A 28 -20.23 -1.38 16.10
N LEU A 29 -19.71 -2.55 16.41
CA LEU A 29 -19.32 -3.59 15.44
C LEU A 29 -20.49 -4.54 15.17
N ASP A 30 -20.34 -5.44 14.20
CA ASP A 30 -21.38 -6.39 13.80
C ASP A 30 -21.76 -7.38 14.91
N ASP A 31 -20.88 -7.62 15.87
CA ASP A 31 -21.10 -8.52 17.01
C ASP A 31 -21.63 -7.78 18.25
N ASP A 32 -22.19 -6.58 18.05
CA ASP A 32 -22.68 -5.66 19.08
C ASP A 32 -21.63 -5.15 20.07
N SER A 33 -20.35 -5.52 19.88
CA SER A 33 -19.29 -4.95 20.68
C SER A 33 -19.03 -3.49 20.32
N VAL A 34 -18.52 -2.73 21.30
CA VAL A 34 -18.16 -1.34 21.12
C VAL A 34 -16.66 -1.21 20.97
N LEU A 35 -16.24 -0.70 19.81
CA LEU A 35 -14.88 -0.25 19.55
C LEU A 35 -14.77 1.21 19.95
N THR A 36 -13.76 1.56 20.76
CA THR A 36 -13.49 2.93 21.19
C THR A 36 -12.06 3.34 20.86
N PHE A 37 -11.83 4.63 20.67
CA PHE A 37 -10.51 5.21 20.46
C PHE A 37 -10.54 6.71 20.76
N ARG A 38 -9.38 7.31 21.01
CA ARG A 38 -9.20 8.76 21.07
C ARG A 38 -8.83 9.31 19.71
N ALA A 39 -9.43 10.43 19.32
CA ALA A 39 -9.11 11.09 18.06
C ALA A 39 -9.29 12.61 18.13
N ARG A 40 -8.46 13.31 17.37
CA ARG A 40 -8.64 14.74 17.08
C ARG A 40 -9.00 14.95 15.61
N ARG A 41 -9.89 15.89 15.34
CA ARG A 41 -10.24 16.31 13.98
C ARG A 41 -9.23 17.35 13.49
N GLY A 42 -8.70 17.14 12.30
CA GLY A 42 -7.80 18.07 11.61
C GLY A 42 -8.52 18.89 10.54
N SER A 43 -7.75 19.70 9.80
CA SER A 43 -8.21 20.41 8.62
C SER A 43 -8.83 19.44 7.60
N TYR A 44 -9.76 19.95 6.80
CA TYR A 44 -10.49 19.18 5.78
C TYR A 44 -11.28 17.98 6.35
N GLY A 45 -11.48 17.87 7.67
CA GLY A 45 -12.22 16.77 8.27
C GLY A 45 -11.39 15.51 8.51
N HIS A 46 -10.06 15.59 8.39
CA HIS A 46 -9.19 14.44 8.65
C HIS A 46 -9.28 13.95 10.10
N TRP A 47 -9.18 12.65 10.30
CA TRP A 47 -9.14 12.02 11.62
C TRP A 47 -7.69 11.67 12.00
N HIS A 48 -7.21 12.24 13.09
CA HIS A 48 -5.97 11.76 13.72
C HIS A 48 -6.31 10.91 14.94
N ILE A 49 -6.19 9.60 14.79
CA ILE A 49 -6.49 8.62 15.84
C ILE A 49 -5.21 8.28 16.61
N ALA A 50 -5.27 8.22 17.94
CA ALA A 50 -4.17 7.74 18.77
C ALA A 50 -4.15 6.19 18.75
N PRO A 51 -3.16 5.52 18.13
CA PRO A 51 -3.21 4.07 17.93
C PRO A 51 -3.34 3.26 19.22
N ASP A 52 -2.60 3.64 20.27
CA ASP A 52 -2.59 2.93 21.56
C ASP A 52 -3.88 3.10 22.38
N SER A 53 -4.83 3.88 21.88
CA SER A 53 -6.13 4.10 22.53
C SER A 53 -7.24 3.21 21.97
N ILE A 54 -6.96 2.43 20.92
CA ILE A 54 -7.94 1.60 20.25
C ILE A 54 -8.24 0.40 21.14
N GLU A 55 -9.51 0.26 21.53
CA GLU A 55 -9.99 -0.76 22.44
C GLU A 55 -11.30 -1.35 21.92
N VAL A 56 -11.56 -2.63 22.22
CA VAL A 56 -12.90 -3.22 22.10
C VAL A 56 -13.31 -3.78 23.46
N GLN A 57 -14.46 -3.35 23.97
CA GLN A 57 -14.95 -3.71 25.32
C GLN A 57 -13.89 -3.46 26.43
N GLY A 58 -13.16 -2.35 26.31
CA GLY A 58 -12.11 -1.96 27.27
C GLY A 58 -10.82 -2.78 27.21
N GLN A 59 -10.66 -3.66 26.21
CA GLN A 59 -9.42 -4.41 25.97
C GLN A 59 -8.67 -3.82 24.77
N PRO A 60 -7.33 -3.70 24.81
CA PRO A 60 -6.53 -3.23 23.68
C PRO A 60 -6.84 -4.00 22.40
N PHE A 61 -6.98 -3.29 21.29
CA PHE A 61 -7.37 -3.88 20.01
C PHE A 61 -6.56 -3.29 18.87
N GLY A 62 -5.69 -4.11 18.28
CA GLY A 62 -4.75 -3.69 17.23
C GLY A 62 -4.77 -4.55 15.98
N ASP A 63 -5.64 -5.55 15.86
CA ASP A 63 -5.69 -6.45 14.71
C ASP A 63 -6.63 -5.90 13.61
N PRO A 64 -6.08 -5.42 12.49
CA PRO A 64 -6.88 -4.84 11.41
C PRO A 64 -7.63 -5.92 10.59
N LEU A 65 -7.18 -7.18 10.59
CA LEU A 65 -7.88 -8.29 9.93
C LEU A 65 -9.11 -8.67 10.75
N GLN A 66 -8.95 -8.75 12.09
CA GLN A 66 -10.08 -8.98 12.99
C GLN A 66 -11.11 -7.85 12.89
N PHE A 67 -10.65 -6.59 12.71
CA PHE A 67 -11.55 -5.47 12.47
C PHE A 67 -12.40 -5.67 11.21
N LEU A 68 -11.80 -6.02 10.07
CA LEU A 68 -12.55 -6.26 8.82
C LEU A 68 -13.61 -7.35 8.97
N VAL A 69 -13.32 -8.41 9.72
CA VAL A 69 -14.28 -9.49 9.99
C VAL A 69 -15.42 -9.00 10.88
N ARG A 70 -15.12 -8.25 11.95
CA ARG A 70 -16.12 -7.76 12.92
C ARG A 70 -16.90 -6.55 12.44
N ALA A 71 -16.45 -5.86 11.40
CA ALA A 71 -17.13 -4.69 10.83
C ALA A 71 -17.68 -4.96 9.41
N ARG A 72 -17.73 -6.21 8.96
CA ARG A 72 -18.05 -6.58 7.58
C ARG A 72 -19.39 -5.99 7.11
N ARG A 73 -20.47 -6.07 7.90
CA ARG A 73 -21.79 -5.53 7.56
C ARG A 73 -21.81 -4.02 7.67
N VAL A 74 -21.19 -3.44 8.70
CA VAL A 74 -20.98 -1.98 8.80
C VAL A 74 -20.31 -1.44 7.53
N LEU A 75 -19.29 -2.15 7.03
CA LEU A 75 -18.55 -1.79 5.81
C LEU A 75 -19.25 -2.25 4.50
N ALA A 76 -20.46 -2.80 4.59
CA ALA A 76 -21.25 -3.33 3.45
C ALA A 76 -20.48 -4.34 2.57
N LEU A 77 -19.65 -5.18 3.16
CA LEU A 77 -18.81 -6.15 2.45
C LEU A 77 -19.52 -7.49 2.27
N ASP A 78 -19.54 -8.00 1.04
CA ASP A 78 -19.91 -9.40 0.78
C ASP A 78 -18.74 -10.36 1.08
N GLY A 79 -18.97 -11.66 0.88
CA GLY A 79 -18.01 -12.69 1.31
C GLY A 79 -16.77 -12.73 0.44
N ALA A 80 -16.96 -12.60 -0.88
CA ALA A 80 -15.88 -12.60 -1.84
C ALA A 80 -15.00 -11.34 -1.67
N THR A 81 -15.63 -10.18 -1.50
CA THR A 81 -14.96 -8.89 -1.30
C THR A 81 -14.17 -8.90 0.02
N LEU A 82 -14.76 -9.37 1.12
CA LEU A 82 -14.02 -9.53 2.38
C LEU A 82 -12.79 -10.44 2.20
N GLY A 83 -12.94 -11.57 1.51
CA GLY A 83 -11.81 -12.48 1.24
C GLY A 83 -10.67 -11.81 0.46
N HIS A 84 -11.01 -11.01 -0.55
CA HIS A 84 -10.01 -10.24 -1.29
C HIS A 84 -9.35 -9.15 -0.45
N LEU A 85 -10.12 -8.42 0.36
CA LEU A 85 -9.59 -7.38 1.25
C LEU A 85 -8.66 -7.95 2.31
N VAL A 86 -9.01 -9.09 2.91
CA VAL A 86 -8.13 -9.81 3.86
C VAL A 86 -6.80 -10.14 3.17
N ARG A 87 -6.84 -10.70 1.95
CA ARG A 87 -5.62 -11.00 1.19
C ARG A 87 -4.78 -9.76 0.92
N GLU A 88 -5.37 -8.69 0.41
CA GLU A 88 -4.63 -7.47 0.07
C GLU A 88 -4.10 -6.75 1.31
N LEU A 89 -4.82 -6.79 2.42
CA LEU A 89 -4.38 -6.24 3.70
C LEU A 89 -3.21 -7.04 4.24
N THR A 90 -3.25 -8.37 4.17
CA THR A 90 -2.12 -9.22 4.56
C THR A 90 -0.88 -8.91 3.71
N THR A 91 -1.02 -8.74 2.39
CA THR A 91 0.13 -8.34 1.55
C THR A 91 0.66 -6.96 1.94
N THR A 92 -0.24 -6.01 2.23
CA THR A 92 0.13 -4.67 2.66
C THR A 92 0.89 -4.69 3.98
N LEU A 93 0.38 -5.41 4.99
CA LEU A 93 1.05 -5.58 6.29
C LEU A 93 2.40 -6.28 6.16
N ALA A 94 2.51 -7.29 5.30
CA ALA A 94 3.78 -7.97 5.06
C ALA A 94 4.83 -7.04 4.41
N ALA A 95 4.41 -6.15 3.52
CA ALA A 95 5.27 -5.13 2.93
C ALA A 95 5.65 -4.05 3.96
N ASP A 96 4.70 -3.58 4.78
CA ASP A 96 4.95 -2.60 5.83
C ASP A 96 5.91 -3.14 6.90
N ALA A 97 5.76 -4.40 7.31
CA ALA A 97 6.69 -5.05 8.24
C ALA A 97 8.11 -5.12 7.68
N ARG A 98 8.29 -5.33 6.37
CA ARG A 98 9.61 -5.32 5.73
C ARG A 98 10.21 -3.92 5.66
N LEU A 99 9.38 -2.92 5.34
CA LEU A 99 9.80 -1.51 5.33
C LEU A 99 10.25 -1.08 6.73
N ASP A 100 9.46 -1.37 7.75
CA ASP A 100 9.76 -1.06 9.15
C ASP A 100 11.05 -1.75 9.62
N HIS A 101 11.21 -3.04 9.34
CA HIS A 101 12.41 -3.81 9.70
C HIS A 101 13.71 -3.25 9.11
N THR A 102 13.63 -2.47 8.03
CA THR A 102 14.78 -1.90 7.33
C THR A 102 14.68 -0.39 7.18
N ALA A 103 13.90 0.24 8.07
CA ALA A 103 13.67 1.67 8.06
C ALA A 103 14.98 2.40 8.36
N LEU A 104 15.16 3.54 7.68
CA LEU A 104 16.28 4.44 7.89
C LEU A 104 15.82 5.65 8.68
N SER A 105 16.76 6.29 9.38
CA SER A 105 16.48 7.58 9.99
C SER A 105 16.22 8.63 8.92
N VAL A 106 15.53 9.72 9.27
CA VAL A 106 15.33 10.84 8.34
C VAL A 106 16.66 11.42 7.86
N ALA A 107 17.67 11.46 8.73
CA ALA A 107 19.01 11.93 8.38
C ALA A 107 19.64 11.05 7.28
N ASP A 108 19.53 9.73 7.40
CA ASP A 108 20.07 8.79 6.40
C ASP A 108 19.27 8.83 5.10
N LEU A 109 17.95 9.04 5.16
CA LEU A 109 17.10 9.13 3.96
C LEU A 109 17.45 10.33 3.08
N VAL A 110 17.84 11.46 3.69
CA VAL A 110 18.21 12.69 2.95
C VAL A 110 19.49 12.50 2.13
N GLU A 111 20.36 11.58 2.55
CA GLU A 111 21.62 11.27 1.85
C GLU A 111 21.44 10.32 0.66
N LEU A 112 20.25 9.73 0.48
CA LEU A 112 19.99 8.79 -0.62
C LEU A 112 19.79 9.50 -1.97
N GLY A 113 20.28 8.88 -3.04
CA GLY A 113 19.95 9.29 -4.40
C GLY A 113 18.49 8.99 -4.75
N TYR A 114 17.95 9.69 -5.75
CA TYR A 114 16.55 9.61 -6.17
C TYR A 114 16.00 8.17 -6.26
N ALA A 115 16.65 7.30 -7.04
CA ALA A 115 16.18 5.93 -7.25
C ALA A 115 16.27 5.05 -5.99
N GLN A 116 17.19 5.35 -5.08
CA GLN A 116 17.34 4.61 -3.83
C GLN A 116 16.28 5.05 -2.82
N LEU A 117 16.02 6.36 -2.73
CA LEU A 117 14.99 6.93 -1.87
C LEU A 117 13.59 6.40 -2.19
N GLU A 118 13.27 6.20 -3.48
CA GLU A 118 11.93 5.82 -3.91
C GLU A 118 11.44 4.50 -3.30
N GLY A 119 12.34 3.52 -3.10
CA GLY A 119 12.01 2.25 -2.47
C GLY A 119 11.74 2.31 -0.96
N HIS A 120 11.90 3.47 -0.32
CA HIS A 120 11.61 3.68 1.11
C HIS A 120 10.24 4.34 1.36
N GLN A 121 9.49 4.67 0.31
CA GLN A 121 8.18 5.29 0.46
C GLN A 121 7.15 4.32 1.06
N THR A 122 6.23 4.85 1.86
CA THR A 122 5.19 4.06 2.55
C THR A 122 3.94 3.84 1.69
N GLY A 123 3.96 4.26 0.43
CA GLY A 123 2.86 4.11 -0.52
C GLY A 123 1.81 5.22 -0.44
N HIS A 124 0.62 4.96 -0.99
CA HIS A 124 -0.45 5.95 -1.07
C HIS A 124 -0.99 6.28 0.35
N PRO A 125 -1.07 7.56 0.75
CA PRO A 125 -1.41 7.94 2.13
C PRO A 125 -2.91 7.75 2.48
N TRP A 126 -3.78 7.72 1.48
CA TRP A 126 -5.23 7.55 1.68
C TRP A 126 -5.73 6.11 1.56
N LEU A 127 -5.29 5.37 0.53
CA LEU A 127 -5.67 3.98 0.32
C LEU A 127 -5.09 3.10 1.43
N VAL A 128 -5.97 2.46 2.20
CA VAL A 128 -5.55 1.56 3.29
C VAL A 128 -4.78 0.36 2.75
N LEU A 129 -5.23 -0.20 1.62
CA LEU A 129 -4.66 -1.40 0.99
C LEU A 129 -3.72 -1.01 -0.15
N ASN A 130 -2.72 -0.18 0.16
CA ASN A 130 -1.87 0.45 -0.86
C ASN A 130 -0.77 -0.46 -1.43
N LYS A 131 -0.68 -1.72 -0.97
CA LYS A 131 0.39 -2.65 -1.33
C LYS A 131 -0.12 -4.07 -1.66
N GLY A 132 -1.37 -4.21 -2.12
CA GLY A 132 -2.03 -5.51 -2.37
C GLY A 132 -1.41 -6.40 -3.46
N ARG A 133 -1.06 -5.84 -4.64
CA ARG A 133 -0.37 -6.49 -5.78
C ARG A 133 -0.87 -7.91 -6.07
N VAL A 134 -2.16 -8.03 -6.38
CA VAL A 134 -2.81 -9.31 -6.70
C VAL A 134 -2.05 -10.05 -7.79
N GLY A 135 -1.75 -11.33 -7.53
CA GLY A 135 -1.00 -12.21 -8.43
C GLY A 135 0.46 -12.42 -8.03
N PHE A 136 1.03 -11.55 -7.19
CA PHE A 136 2.38 -11.78 -6.66
C PHE A 136 2.36 -12.79 -5.51
N SER A 137 3.23 -13.81 -5.61
CA SER A 137 3.62 -14.61 -4.46
C SER A 137 4.53 -13.82 -3.52
N ALA A 138 4.83 -14.39 -2.35
CA ALA A 138 5.82 -13.80 -1.45
C ALA A 138 7.21 -13.67 -2.10
N THR A 139 7.59 -14.62 -2.96
CA THR A 139 8.85 -14.60 -3.71
C THR A 139 8.84 -13.53 -4.79
N ASP A 140 7.72 -13.35 -5.49
CA ASP A 140 7.57 -12.26 -6.47
C ASP A 140 7.67 -10.92 -5.77
N ALA A 141 6.99 -10.75 -4.64
CA ALA A 141 7.05 -9.52 -3.86
C ALA A 141 8.48 -9.21 -3.41
N ALA A 142 9.23 -10.20 -2.92
CA ALA A 142 10.61 -10.02 -2.49
C ALA A 142 11.59 -9.68 -3.64
N ARG A 143 11.16 -9.78 -4.90
CA ARG A 143 12.00 -9.52 -6.08
C ARG A 143 11.57 -8.28 -6.85
N TRP A 144 10.27 -8.07 -7.00
CA TRP A 144 9.72 -7.16 -8.00
C TRP A 144 9.03 -5.92 -7.42
N THR A 145 8.74 -5.87 -6.12
CA THR A 145 8.14 -4.68 -5.53
C THR A 145 9.17 -3.57 -5.32
N PRO A 146 8.77 -2.29 -5.39
CA PRO A 146 9.70 -1.18 -5.17
C PRO A 146 10.33 -1.25 -3.77
N GLU A 147 9.55 -1.61 -2.73
CA GLU A 147 10.05 -1.74 -1.37
C GLU A 147 11.09 -2.87 -1.17
N ALA A 148 11.15 -3.84 -2.10
CA ALA A 148 12.20 -4.87 -2.09
C ALA A 148 13.59 -4.29 -2.41
N ARG A 149 13.65 -3.13 -3.09
CA ARG A 149 14.90 -2.43 -3.45
C ARG A 149 15.94 -3.33 -4.10
N ARG A 150 15.47 -4.28 -4.93
CA ARG A 150 16.33 -5.24 -5.64
C ARG A 150 16.50 -4.83 -7.10
N PRO A 151 17.74 -4.55 -7.54
CA PRO A 151 18.03 -4.42 -8.96
C PRO A 151 17.64 -5.71 -9.69
N SER A 152 16.85 -5.58 -10.76
CA SER A 152 16.39 -6.73 -11.54
C SER A 152 16.68 -6.50 -13.02
N ARG A 153 17.09 -7.57 -13.70
CA ARG A 153 17.28 -7.57 -15.16
C ARG A 153 15.94 -7.84 -15.84
N LEU A 154 15.59 -7.02 -16.83
CA LEU A 154 14.39 -7.22 -17.63
C LEU A 154 14.60 -8.38 -18.63
N PRO A 155 13.62 -9.28 -18.81
CA PRO A 155 13.66 -10.24 -19.89
C PRO A 155 13.44 -9.53 -21.23
N TRP A 156 14.16 -9.97 -22.27
CA TRP A 156 14.01 -9.47 -23.63
C TRP A 156 13.34 -10.52 -24.51
N ILE A 157 12.43 -10.09 -25.38
CA ILE A 157 11.78 -10.94 -26.39
C ILE A 157 11.85 -10.26 -27.75
N ALA A 158 12.06 -11.06 -28.80
CA ALA A 158 11.93 -10.61 -30.18
C ALA A 158 10.49 -10.83 -30.66
N VAL A 159 9.88 -9.81 -31.28
CA VAL A 159 8.51 -9.86 -31.78
C VAL A 159 8.50 -9.45 -33.24
N SER A 160 7.79 -10.22 -34.08
CA SER A 160 7.65 -9.91 -35.50
C SER A 160 7.01 -8.53 -35.70
N THR A 161 7.51 -7.76 -36.66
CA THR A 161 6.92 -6.47 -37.06
C THR A 161 5.55 -6.62 -37.71
N ALA A 162 5.14 -7.84 -38.07
CA ALA A 162 3.76 -8.14 -38.43
C ALA A 162 2.80 -8.10 -37.23
N LEU A 163 3.32 -8.20 -36.00
CA LEU A 163 2.55 -8.23 -34.75
C LEU A 163 2.79 -6.99 -33.86
N ALA A 164 3.89 -6.27 -34.06
CA ALA A 164 4.27 -5.12 -33.23
C ALA A 164 4.77 -3.94 -34.08
N SER A 165 4.44 -2.72 -33.64
CA SER A 165 4.88 -1.47 -34.27
C SER A 165 5.69 -0.60 -33.30
N TYR A 166 6.84 -0.08 -33.75
CA TYR A 166 7.61 0.90 -32.98
C TYR A 166 6.95 2.29 -33.03
N ARG A 167 6.95 3.00 -31.89
CA ARG A 167 6.57 4.42 -31.81
C ARG A 167 7.57 5.15 -30.92
N GLY A 168 8.18 6.20 -31.46
CA GLY A 168 9.18 7.01 -30.77
C GLY A 168 8.97 8.50 -31.02
N VAL A 169 9.48 9.32 -30.09
CA VAL A 169 9.57 10.78 -30.26
C VAL A 169 10.67 11.15 -31.26
N SER A 170 10.74 12.40 -31.72
CA SER A 170 11.72 12.85 -32.74
C SER A 170 13.18 12.49 -32.40
N GLY A 171 13.59 12.60 -31.14
CA GLY A 171 14.94 12.20 -30.68
C GLY A 171 15.21 10.69 -30.78
N LEU A 172 14.15 9.87 -30.75
CA LEU A 172 14.17 8.42 -30.85
C LEU A 172 13.32 7.99 -32.04
N ALA A 173 13.50 8.63 -33.20
CA ALA A 173 12.64 8.39 -34.37
C ALA A 173 12.70 6.96 -34.92
N THR A 174 13.78 6.22 -34.63
CA THR A 174 13.96 4.82 -35.05
C THR A 174 14.27 3.93 -33.85
N PRO A 175 13.88 2.64 -33.90
CA PRO A 175 14.17 1.68 -32.82
C PRO A 175 15.67 1.51 -32.60
N ASP A 176 16.49 1.57 -33.66
CA ASP A 176 17.95 1.47 -33.55
C ASP A 176 18.55 2.54 -32.63
N ARG A 177 18.02 3.77 -32.67
CA ARG A 177 18.49 4.85 -31.77
C ARG A 177 18.22 4.52 -30.30
N LEU A 178 17.06 3.93 -30.01
CA LEU A 178 16.72 3.49 -28.65
C LEU A 178 17.64 2.33 -28.23
N TYR A 179 17.80 1.31 -29.08
CA TYR A 179 18.64 0.16 -28.76
C TYR A 179 20.11 0.56 -28.59
N HIS A 180 20.61 1.50 -29.37
CA HIS A 180 21.97 2.01 -29.23
C HIS A 180 22.22 2.73 -27.90
N ARG A 181 21.19 3.38 -27.36
CA ARG A 181 21.25 4.12 -26.09
C ARG A 181 21.11 3.22 -24.87
N GLU A 182 20.19 2.26 -24.92
CA GLU A 182 19.79 1.47 -23.74
C GLU A 182 20.50 0.10 -23.65
N LEU A 183 20.99 -0.44 -24.76
CA LEU A 183 21.68 -1.73 -24.81
C LEU A 183 23.14 -1.52 -25.21
N ASP A 184 24.07 -2.27 -24.60
CA ASP A 184 25.46 -2.26 -25.04
C ASP A 184 25.65 -3.04 -26.36
N ALA A 185 26.80 -2.84 -27.01
CA ALA A 185 27.09 -3.47 -28.30
C ALA A 185 27.09 -5.02 -28.23
N PRO A 186 27.69 -5.67 -27.21
CA PRO A 186 27.62 -7.12 -27.06
C PRO A 186 26.20 -7.66 -26.93
N THR A 187 25.33 -7.00 -26.16
CA THR A 187 23.93 -7.41 -25.97
C THR A 187 23.14 -7.31 -27.28
N ARG A 188 23.35 -6.24 -28.06
CA ARG A 188 22.69 -6.13 -29.37
C ARG A 188 23.15 -7.21 -30.34
N ALA A 189 24.45 -7.52 -30.35
CA ALA A 189 24.99 -8.58 -31.20
C ALA A 189 24.42 -9.95 -30.85
N SER A 190 24.24 -10.25 -29.56
CA SER A 190 23.66 -11.54 -29.13
C SER A 190 22.18 -11.68 -29.47
N PHE A 191 21.42 -10.59 -29.57
CA PHE A 191 20.02 -10.63 -30.01
C PHE A 191 19.85 -10.78 -31.53
N ALA A 192 20.88 -10.48 -32.31
CA ALA A 192 20.86 -10.58 -33.77
C ALA A 192 21.41 -11.91 -34.32
N ALA A 193 22.05 -12.71 -33.46
CA ALA A 193 22.59 -14.04 -33.77
C ALA A 193 21.50 -15.11 -33.74
#